data_AF-A0A5B7K1Z6-F1
#
_entry.id   AF-A0A5B7K1Z6-F1
#
_cell.length_a   1.000
_cell.length_b   1.000
_cell.length_c   1.000
_cell.angle_alpha   90.00
_cell.angle_beta   90.00
_cell.angle_gamma   90.00
#
_symmetry.space_group_name_H-M   'P 1'
#
loop_
_entity.id
_entity.type
_entity.pdbx_description
1 polymer ?
#
loop_
_entity_poly.entity_id
_entity_poly.type
_entity_poly.pdbx_seq_one_letter_code
_entity_poly.pdbx_strand_id
1 'polypeptide(L)'
;MSKAAISFFLQDTIKSAHAFFPDSSCHELQVRAHDIHGIATSMLLWRNCSVPTILRVACWRTPSVFADHYLREIVRQEEDIFTLGPVVVAGHVVD
;
A
#
# COMPACT_ATOMS: atom_id res chain seq x y z
N MET A 1 -2.15 24.05 5.70
CA MET A 1 -0.73 23.84 6.05
C MET A 1 0.16 24.49 4.99
N SER A 2 1.30 25.05 5.37
CA SER A 2 2.27 25.59 4.41
C SER A 2 3.10 24.45 3.79
N LYS A 3 3.66 24.69 2.60
CA LYS A 3 4.61 23.76 1.96
C LYS A 3 5.80 23.45 2.89
N ALA A 4 6.26 24.45 3.63
CA ALA A 4 7.33 24.29 4.61
C ALA A 4 6.95 23.33 5.75
N ALA A 5 5.73 23.45 6.28
CA ALA A 5 5.25 22.54 7.33
C ALA A 5 5.17 21.09 6.83
N ILE A 6 4.66 20.86 5.62
CA ILE A 6 4.58 19.51 5.03
C ILE A 6 5.99 18.94 4.83
N SER A 7 6.91 19.73 4.28
CA SER A 7 8.31 19.31 4.10
C SER A 7 8.97 18.95 5.42
N PHE A 8 8.71 19.72 6.47
CA PHE A 8 9.22 19.44 7.81
C PHE A 8 8.69 18.10 8.32
N PHE A 9 7.38 17.87 8.31
CA PHE A 9 6.78 16.63 8.80
C PHE A 9 7.24 15.39 8.02
N LEU A 10 7.42 15.51 6.70
CA LEU A 10 7.95 14.41 5.88
C LEU A 10 9.38 14.05 6.30
N GLN A 11 10.25 15.05 6.43
CA GLN A 11 11.64 14.80 6.85
C GLN A 11 11.71 14.23 8.26
N ASP A 12 10.93 14.76 9.18
CA ASP A 12 10.88 14.31 10.56
C ASP A 12 10.43 12.84 10.64
N THR A 13 9.32 12.50 9.98
CA THR A 13 8.79 11.12 9.93
C THR A 13 9.80 10.12 9.35
N ILE A 14 10.46 10.48 8.24
CA ILE A 14 11.47 9.61 7.61
C ILE A 14 12.64 9.38 8.57
N LYS A 15 13.15 10.44 9.20
CA LYS A 15 14.25 10.35 10.16
C LYS A 15 13.88 9.50 11.37
N SER A 16 12.68 9.70 11.92
CA SER A 16 12.17 8.88 13.02
C SER A 16 12.11 7.41 12.63
N ALA A 17 11.56 7.07 11.46
CA ALA A 17 11.49 5.69 10.99
C ALA A 17 12.89 5.03 10.92
N HIS A 18 13.90 5.72 10.36
CA HIS A 18 15.27 5.20 10.35
C HIS A 18 15.86 5.04 11.75
N ALA A 19 15.53 5.91 12.71
CA ALA A 19 16.00 5.76 14.09
C ALA A 19 15.39 4.53 14.80
N PHE A 20 14.15 4.14 14.45
CA PHE A 20 13.48 2.96 15.01
C PHE A 20 13.95 1.63 14.40
N PHE A 21 14.44 1.66 13.16
CA PHE A 21 14.95 0.48 12.45
C PHE A 21 16.46 0.63 12.20
N PRO A 22 17.32 0.26 13.18
CA PRO A 22 18.76 0.38 13.02
C PRO A 22 19.25 -0.46 11.83
N ASP A 23 20.25 0.05 11.10
CA ASP A 23 20.77 -0.55 9.85
C ASP A 23 21.17 -2.04 9.98
N SER A 24 21.40 -2.54 11.21
CA SER A 24 21.73 -3.93 11.49
C SER A 24 20.55 -4.91 11.44
N SER A 25 19.29 -4.44 11.46
CA SER A 25 18.08 -5.27 11.40
C SER A 25 17.32 -5.16 10.07
N CYS A 26 17.72 -4.23 9.20
CA CYS A 26 17.09 -4.01 7.90
C CYS A 26 17.82 -4.82 6.84
N HIS A 27 17.16 -5.83 6.26
CA HIS A 27 17.60 -6.31 4.96
C HIS A 27 17.53 -5.14 3.98
N GLU A 28 18.62 -4.84 3.27
CA GLU A 28 18.58 -3.84 2.19
C GLU A 28 17.56 -4.25 1.15
N LEU A 29 16.33 -3.74 1.29
CA LEU A 29 15.31 -3.85 0.27
C LEU A 29 15.77 -2.92 -0.85
N GLN A 30 16.12 -3.49 -2.00
CA GLN A 30 16.47 -2.76 -3.23
C GLN A 30 15.21 -2.13 -3.86
N VAL A 31 14.50 -1.30 -3.08
CA VAL A 31 13.25 -0.65 -3.49
C VAL A 31 13.57 0.56 -4.34
N ARG A 32 13.09 0.57 -5.58
CA ARG A 32 13.26 1.71 -6.49
C ARG A 32 12.09 2.67 -6.31
N ALA A 33 12.28 3.93 -6.72
CA ALA A 33 11.20 4.93 -6.70
C ALA A 33 9.94 4.47 -7.47
N HIS A 34 10.13 3.73 -8.57
CA HIS A 34 9.02 3.15 -9.34
C HIS A 34 8.24 2.08 -8.56
N ASP A 35 8.90 1.34 -7.67
CA ASP A 35 8.23 0.31 -6.85
C ASP A 35 7.32 0.98 -5.82
N ILE A 36 7.78 2.06 -5.17
CA ILE A 36 6.94 2.89 -4.28
C ILE A 36 5.76 3.50 -5.05
N HIS A 37 5.98 4.01 -6.26
CA HIS A 37 4.90 4.56 -7.08
C HIS A 37 3.87 3.49 -7.46
N GLY A 38 4.32 2.29 -7.80
CA GLY A 38 3.46 1.14 -8.07
C GLY A 38 2.62 0.72 -6.86
N ILE A 39 3.24 0.63 -5.68
CA ILE A 39 2.54 0.32 -4.42
C ILE A 39 1.48 1.38 -4.12
N ALA A 40 1.83 2.67 -4.18
CA ALA A 40 0.90 3.76 -3.87
C ALA A 40 -0.32 3.77 -4.81
N THR A 41 -0.11 3.60 -6.11
CA THR A 41 -1.21 3.56 -7.10
C THR A 41 -2.04 2.29 -7.00
N SER A 42 -1.42 1.15 -6.66
CA SER A 42 -2.13 -0.09 -6.38
C SER A 42 -2.97 0.00 -5.09
N MET A 43 -2.51 0.73 -4.07
CA MET A 43 -3.30 1.00 -2.86
C MET A 43 -4.54 1.84 -3.16
N LEU A 44 -4.46 2.77 -4.10
CA LEU A 44 -5.64 3.52 -4.56
C LEU A 44 -6.66 2.59 -5.21
N LEU A 45 -6.19 1.68 -6.07
CA LEU A 45 -7.06 0.67 -6.68
C LEU A 45 -7.71 -0.22 -5.62
N TRP A 46 -6.93 -0.67 -4.62
CA TRP A 46 -7.41 -1.47 -3.49
C TRP A 46 -8.45 -0.74 -2.64
N ARG A 47 -8.39 0.60 -2.58
CA ARG A 47 -9.41 1.47 -1.95
C ARG A 47 -10.58 1.82 -2.88
N ASN A 48 -10.80 1.05 -3.94
CA ASN A 48 -11.85 1.26 -4.94
C ASN A 48 -11.80 2.62 -5.65
N CYS A 49 -10.62 3.26 -5.74
CA CYS A 49 -10.48 4.44 -6.60
C CYS A 49 -10.58 4.03 -8.07
N SER A 50 -11.32 4.81 -8.87
CA SER A 50 -11.52 4.48 -10.28
C SER A 50 -10.21 4.55 -11.07
N VAL A 51 -10.02 3.63 -12.01
CA VAL A 51 -8.83 3.59 -12.87
C VAL A 51 -8.57 4.95 -13.56
N PRO A 52 -9.57 5.67 -14.12
CA PRO A 52 -9.33 7.00 -14.68
C PRO A 52 -8.77 8.01 -13.67
N THR A 53 -9.19 7.94 -12.41
CA THR A 53 -8.64 8.80 -11.35
C THR A 53 -7.18 8.45 -11.07
N ILE A 54 -6.87 7.16 -10.98
CA ILE A 54 -5.50 6.66 -10.77
C ILE A 54 -4.58 7.11 -11.90
N LEU A 55 -4.99 6.94 -13.16
CA LEU A 55 -4.23 7.38 -14.32
C LEU A 55 -3.98 8.89 -14.31
N ARG A 56 -5.00 9.68 -13.91
CA ARG A 56 -4.87 11.14 -13.81
C ARG A 56 -3.87 11.56 -12.74
N VAL A 57 -3.91 10.97 -11.54
CA VAL A 57 -2.99 11.36 -10.45
C VAL A 57 -1.58 10.84 -10.67
N ALA A 58 -1.43 9.70 -11.36
CA ALA A 58 -0.14 9.12 -11.73
C ALA A 58 0.45 9.69 -13.04
N CYS A 59 -0.30 10.58 -13.71
CA CYS A 59 0.06 11.16 -15.02
C CYS A 59 0.31 10.11 -16.12
N TRP A 60 -0.43 8.99 -16.10
CA TRP A 60 -0.34 7.94 -17.13
C TRP A 60 -1.40 8.11 -18.19
N ARG A 61 -0.98 7.97 -19.45
CA ARG A 61 -1.85 8.17 -20.61
C ARG A 61 -2.76 6.98 -20.88
N THR A 62 -2.29 5.76 -20.64
CA THR A 62 -3.03 4.54 -20.95
C THR A 62 -3.14 3.62 -19.73
N PRO A 63 -4.23 2.85 -19.60
CA PRO A 63 -4.37 1.82 -18.56
C PRO A 63 -3.26 0.77 -18.60
N SER A 64 -2.73 0.46 -19.79
CA SER A 64 -1.65 -0.53 -19.95
C SER A 64 -0.38 -0.13 -19.19
N VAL A 65 -0.01 1.16 -19.16
CA VAL A 65 1.15 1.60 -18.37
C VAL A 65 0.98 1.24 -16.90
N PHE A 66 -0.23 1.42 -16.35
CA PHE A 66 -0.51 1.01 -14.98
C PHE A 66 -0.44 -0.51 -14.83
N ALA A 67 -1.21 -1.25 -15.63
CA ALA A 67 -1.33 -2.71 -15.51
C ALA A 67 -0.01 -3.45 -15.73
N ASP A 68 0.78 -3.04 -16.72
CA ASP A 68 1.97 -3.79 -17.17
C ASP A 68 3.23 -3.45 -16.35
N HIS A 69 3.30 -2.25 -15.76
CA HIS A 69 4.54 -1.75 -15.16
C HIS A 69 4.43 -1.37 -13.68
N TYR A 70 3.23 -1.06 -13.18
CA TYR A 70 3.07 -0.46 -11.85
C TYR A 70 2.06 -1.18 -10.96
N LEU A 71 1.12 -1.95 -11.51
CA LEU A 71 0.17 -2.71 -10.72
C LEU A 71 0.94 -3.75 -9.88
N ARG A 72 0.79 -3.64 -8.56
CA ARG A 72 1.37 -4.53 -7.56
C ARG A 72 0.24 -5.27 -6.87
N GLU A 73 0.50 -6.54 -6.57
CA GLU A 73 -0.37 -7.33 -5.71
C GLU A 73 -0.29 -6.78 -4.28
N ILE A 74 -1.45 -6.47 -3.70
CA ILE A 74 -1.56 -6.01 -2.31
C ILE A 74 -2.39 -7.05 -1.57
N VAL A 75 -1.74 -7.76 -0.65
CA VAL A 75 -2.39 -8.70 0.23
C VAL A 75 -2.67 -8.00 1.56
N ARG A 76 -3.90 -8.09 2.05
CA ARG A 76 -4.23 -7.71 3.42
C ARG A 76 -3.76 -8.83 4.33
N GLN A 77 -2.67 -8.62 5.05
CA GLN A 77 -2.34 -9.46 6.19
C GLN A 77 -3.22 -9.00 7.34
N GLU A 78 -4.35 -9.69 7.52
CA GLU A 78 -5.17 -9.54 8.71
C GLU A 78 -4.50 -10.43 9.77
N GLU A 79 -3.61 -9.83 10.57
CA GLU A 79 -3.13 -10.47 11.78
C GLU A 79 -4.36 -10.67 12.68
N ASP A 80 -4.66 -11.94 12.96
CA ASP A 80 -5.77 -12.46 13.77
C ASP A 80 -7.09 -12.78 13.06
N ILE A 81 -7.04 -13.61 12.00
CA ILE A 81 -8.18 -14.47 11.60
C ILE A 81 -7.96 -15.90 12.12
N PHE A 82 -7.79 -16.08 13.43
CA PHE A 82 -8.15 -17.35 14.07
C PHE A 82 -9.57 -17.30 14.60
N THR A 83 -10.52 -16.93 13.73
CA THR A 83 -11.88 -17.43 13.86
C THR A 83 -12.35 -17.77 12.45
N LEU A 84 -12.53 -19.06 12.17
CA LEU A 84 -13.52 -19.40 11.15
C LEU A 84 -14.80 -18.71 11.60
N GLY A 85 -15.23 -17.66 10.89
CA GLY A 85 -16.59 -17.19 11.02
C GLY A 85 -17.54 -18.38 10.91
N PRO A 86 -18.71 -18.35 11.56
CA PRO A 86 -19.56 -19.53 11.74
C PRO A 86 -19.72 -20.30 10.42
N VAL A 87 -19.21 -21.53 10.40
CA VAL A 87 -19.35 -22.40 9.24
C VAL A 87 -20.79 -22.87 9.22
N VAL A 88 -21.59 -22.27 8.37
CA VAL A 88 -22.97 -22.70 8.15
C VAL A 88 -22.94 -23.96 7.30
N VAL A 89 -23.19 -25.11 7.92
CA VAL A 89 -23.51 -26.34 7.22
C VAL A 89 -25.01 -26.59 7.36
N ALA A 90 -25.70 -26.77 6.24
CA ALA A 90 -27.12 -27.14 6.18
C ALA A 90 -28.06 -26.26 7.04
N GLY A 91 -27.84 -24.93 7.04
CA GLY A 91 -28.76 -23.97 7.67
C GLY A 91 -28.64 -23.84 9.19
N HIS A 92 -27.68 -24.51 9.82
CA HIS A 92 -27.38 -24.31 11.23
C HIS A 92 -25.96 -23.77 11.42
N VAL A 93 -25.85 -22.81 12.34
CA VAL A 93 -24.57 -22.33 12.85
C VAL A 93 -24.06 -23.38 13.84
N VAL A 94 -22.85 -23.88 13.62
CA VAL A 94 -22.13 -24.73 14.56
C VAL A 94 -21.08 -23.85 15.24
N ASP A 95 -21.18 -23.70 16.56
CA ASP A 95 -20.12 -23.15 17.42
C ASP A 95 -19.07 -24.23 17.74
#